data_AF-A0A1I6XES0-F1
#
_entry.id   AF-A0A1I6XES0-F1
#
_cell.length_a   1.000
_cell.length_b   1.000
_cell.length_c   1.000
_cell.angle_alpha   90.00
_cell.angle_beta   90.00
_cell.angle_gamma   90.00
#
_symmetry.space_group_name_H-M   'P 1'
#
loop_
_entity.id
_entity.type
_entity.pdbx_description
1 polymer ?
#
loop_
_entity_poly.entity_id
_entity_poly.type
_entity_poly.pdbx_seq_one_letter_code
_entity_poly.pdbx_strand_id
1 'polypeptide(L)' 'MEKKTARLTLLIDPHKKRAFEQLCAAQDLTPSQVVRQLIRDYLSDHDVAYETRPDLAGGASEKT' A
#
# COMPACT_ATOMS: atom_id res chain seq x y z
N MET A 1 -12.09 -18.10 -2.78
CA MET A 1 -11.56 -16.72 -2.87
C MET A 1 -10.13 -16.74 -2.37
N GLU A 2 -9.18 -16.64 -3.29
CA GLU A 2 -7.75 -16.70 -2.97
C GLU A 2 -7.36 -15.57 -2.02
N LYS A 3 -6.57 -15.93 -1.00
CA LYS A 3 -6.08 -15.01 0.02
C LYS A 3 -4.98 -14.13 -0.59
N LYS A 4 -5.36 -13.10 -1.35
CA LYS A 4 -4.46 -12.02 -1.83
C LYS A 4 -3.98 -11.11 -0.69
N THR A 5 -3.67 -11.67 0.47
CA THR A 5 -3.31 -10.93 1.68
C THR A 5 -2.04 -11.53 2.28
N ALA A 6 -0.93 -10.81 2.17
CA ALA A 6 0.30 -11.09 2.90
C ALA A 6 0.42 -10.17 4.12
N ARG A 7 1.12 -10.64 5.17
CA ARG A 7 1.42 -9.83 6.37
C ARG A 7 2.80 -9.18 6.19
N LEU A 8 2.86 -7.86 6.33
CA LEU A 8 4.11 -7.10 6.39
C LEU A 8 4.36 -6.70 7.85
N THR A 9 5.47 -7.17 8.43
CA THR A 9 5.89 -6.81 9.79
C THR A 9 7.10 -5.87 9.70
N LEU A 10 7.01 -4.70 10.31
CA LEU A 10 8.08 -3.71 10.35
C LEU A 10 8.40 -3.36 11.81
N LEU A 11 9.69 -3.29 12.14
CA LEU A 11 10.16 -2.73 13.40
C LEU A 11 10.38 -1.23 13.23
N ILE A 12 9.71 -0.44 14.06
CA ILE A 12 9.87 1.02 14.10
C ILE A 12 10.09 1.47 15.53
N ASP A 13 10.75 2.60 15.68
CA ASP A 13 10.91 3.27 16.97
C ASP A 13 9.52 3.57 17.61
N PRO A 14 9.36 3.34 18.93
CA PRO A 14 8.08 3.53 19.62
C PRO A 14 7.59 4.99 19.61
N HIS A 15 8.48 5.99 19.60
CA HIS A 15 8.08 7.39 19.52
C HIS A 15 7.56 7.72 18.13
N LYS A 16 8.24 7.25 17.08
CA LYS A 16 7.78 7.40 15.69
C LYS A 16 6.43 6.72 15.47
N LYS A 17 6.24 5.52 16.02
CA LYS A 17 4.95 4.82 15.96
C LYS A 17 3.82 5.68 16.52
N ARG A 18 3.99 6.22 17.73
CA ARG A 18 2.96 7.05 18.37
C ARG A 18 2.65 8.31 17.57
N ALA A 19 3.67 9.01 17.10
CA ALA A 19 3.48 10.21 16.28
C ALA A 19 2.71 9.89 14.99
N PHE A 20 3.05 8.77 14.33
CA PHE A 20 2.35 8.31 13.13
C PHE A 20 0.89 7.92 13.41
N GLU A 21 0.62 7.20 14.50
CA GLU A 21 -0.74 6.83 14.91
C GLU A 21 -1.59 8.07 15.23
N GLN A 22 -1.04 9.06 15.92
CA GLN A 22 -1.72 10.33 16.20
C GLN A 22 -2.03 11.12 14.92
N LEU A 23 -1.07 11.20 14.00
CA LEU A 23 -1.26 11.87 12.72
C LEU A 23 -2.34 11.20 11.87
N CYS A 24 -2.37 9.86 11.85
CA CYS A 24 -3.40 9.10 11.15
C CYS A 24 -4.78 9.33 11.79
N ALA A 25 -4.86 9.28 13.12
CA ALA A 25 -6.11 9.51 13.87
C ALA A 25 -6.67 10.92 13.66
N ALA A 26 -5.81 11.94 13.55
CA ALA A 26 -6.22 13.31 13.27
C ALA A 26 -6.84 13.51 11.86
N GLN A 27 -6.66 12.54 10.97
CA GLN A 27 -7.17 12.56 9.60
C GLN A 27 -8.24 11.49 9.36
N ASP A 28 -8.73 10.83 10.43
CA ASP A 28 -9.68 9.71 10.35
C ASP A 28 -9.17 8.53 9.49
N LEU A 29 -7.85 8.34 9.46
CA LEU A 29 -7.19 7.26 8.72
C LEU A 29 -6.59 6.22 9.66
N THR A 30 -6.52 4.98 9.21
CA THR A 30 -5.74 3.94 9.91
C THR A 30 -4.30 3.90 9.41
N PRO A 31 -3.31 3.62 10.27
CA PRO A 31 -1.91 3.46 9.88
C PRO A 31 -1.73 2.49 8.70
N SER A 32 -2.51 1.41 8.70
CA SER A 32 -2.45 0.38 7.64
C SER A 32 -2.98 0.88 6.28
N GLN A 33 -3.88 1.86 6.25
CA GLN A 33 -4.33 2.47 4.99
C GLN A 33 -3.23 3.37 4.41
N VAL A 34 -2.63 4.20 5.27
CA VAL A 34 -1.55 5.11 4.87
C VAL A 34 -0.33 4.32 4.38
N VAL A 35 0.11 3.29 5.11
CA VAL A 35 1.24 2.44 4.68
C VAL A 35 0.99 1.76 3.35
N ARG A 36 -0.24 1.29 3.08
CA ARG A 36 -0.57 0.69 1.78
C ARG A 36 -0.53 1.71 0.65
N GLN A 37 -0.97 2.93 0.90
CA GLN A 37 -0.89 4.01 -0.09
C GLN A 37 0.58 4.35 -0.37
N LEU A 38 1.40 4.53 0.68
CA LEU A 38 2.84 4.76 0.57
C LEU A 38 3.54 3.67 -0.25
N ILE A 39 3.21 2.40 -0.03
CA ILE A 39 3.80 1.29 -0.81
C ILE A 39 3.43 1.41 -2.29
N ARG A 40 2.16 1.72 -2.61
CA ARG A 40 1.72 1.89 -4.00
C ARG A 40 2.43 3.05 -4.68
N ASP A 41 2.47 4.20 -4.01
CA ASP A 41 3.09 5.41 -4.54
C ASP A 41 4.59 5.21 -4.74
N TYR A 42 5.27 4.55 -3.78
CA TYR A 42 6.69 4.23 -3.89
C TYR A 42 6.99 3.28 -5.05
N LEU A 43 6.19 2.21 -5.22
CA LEU A 43 6.36 1.32 -6.37
C LEU A 43 6.10 2.05 -7.70
N SER A 44 5.14 2.98 -7.73
CA SER A 44 4.84 3.78 -8.92
C SER A 44 5.95 4.77 -9.25
N ASP A 45 6.55 5.42 -8.26
CA ASP A 45 7.65 6.37 -8.43
C ASP A 45 8.91 5.68 -8.97
N HIS A 46 9.13 4.42 -8.59
CA HIS A 46 10.24 3.59 -9.05
C HIS A 46 9.95 2.76 -10.32
N ASP A 47 8.80 2.97 -10.98
CA ASP A 47 8.34 2.25 -12.17
C ASP A 47 8.29 0.70 -11.99
N VAL A 48 8.05 0.24 -10.76
CA VAL A 48 7.97 -1.20 -10.46
C VAL A 48 6.56 -1.71 -10.69
N ALA A 49 6.38 -2.52 -11.73
CA ALA A 49 5.13 -3.22 -11.99
C ALA A 49 4.92 -4.41 -11.02
N TYR A 50 3.67 -4.62 -10.60
CA TYR A 50 3.26 -5.77 -9.80
C TYR A 50 1.95 -6.36 -10.33
N GLU A 51 1.77 -7.67 -10.21
CA GLU A 51 0.70 -8.46 -10.87
C GLU A 51 -0.73 -8.01 -10.55
N THR A 52 -0.92 -7.30 -9.44
CA THR A 52 -2.24 -6.81 -8.98
C THR A 52 -2.41 -5.30 -9.16
N ARG A 53 -1.54 -4.65 -9.96
CA ARG A 53 -1.70 -3.22 -10.26
C ARG A 53 -3.06 -3.03 -10.96
N PRO A 54 -3.95 -2.17 -10.43
CA PRO A 54 -5.28 -1.98 -11.00
C PRO A 54 -5.25 -1.46 -12.44
N ASP A 55 -4.18 -0.76 -12.82
CA ASP A 55 -3.94 -0.27 -14.19
C ASP A 55 -3.69 -1.40 -15.21
N LEU A 56 -3.09 -2.51 -14.78
CA LEU A 56 -2.85 -3.70 -15.62
C LEU A 56 -4.09 -4.60 -15.75
N ALA A 57 -5.09 -4.45 -14.88
CA ALA A 57 -6.31 -5.27 -14.90
C ALA A 57 -7.38 -4.77 -15.90
N GLY A 58 -7.20 -3.57 -16.48
CA GLY A 58 -8.12 -2.97 -17.46
C GLY A 58 -7.68 -3.07 -18.92
N GLY A 59 -6.52 -3.66 -19.22
CA GLY A 59 -5.88 -3.60 -20.55
C GLY A 59 -5.53 -4.95 -21.18
N ALA A 60 -6.16 -6.05 -20.77
CA ALA A 60 -5.94 -7.37 -21.35
C ALA A 60 -7.17 -7.94 -22.09
N SER A 61 -7.97 -7.06 -22.69
CA SER A 61 -8.81 -7.43 -23.83
C SER A 61 -8.25 -6.73 -25.06
N GLU A 62 -8.02 -7.51 -26.11
CA GLU A 62 -7.57 -7.09 -27.44
C GLU A 62 -6.04 -7.02 -27.64
N LYS A 63 -5.44 -8.16 -28.04
CA LYS A 63 -4.99 -8.36 -29.43
C LYS A 63 -4.47 -9.78 -29.68
N THR A 64 -5.05 -10.37 -30.73
CA THR A 64 -4.60 -11.50 -31.58
C THR A 64 -5.03 -12.91 -31.16
#